data_AF-A0A3C0C195-F1
#
_entry.id   AF-A0A3C0C195-F1
#
_cell.length_a   1.000
_cell.length_b   1.000
_cell.length_c   1.000
_cell.angle_alpha   90.00
_cell.angle_beta   90.00
_cell.angle_gamma   90.00
#
_symmetry.space_group_name_H-M   'P 1'
#
loop_
_entity.id
_entity.type
_entity.pdbx_description
1 polymer ?
#
loop_
_entity_poly.entity_id
_entity_poly.type
_entity_poly.pdbx_seq_one_letter_code
_entity_poly.pdbx_strand_id
1 'polypeptide(L)' 'MVAPKGPGHTVRSQYESGAGVPCLLAVHRNVSGKAKDVGLS' A
#
# COMPACT_ATOMS: atom_id res chain seq x y z
N MET A 1 -5.83 -3.45 4.98
CA MET A 1 -4.45 -3.29 5.49
C MET A 1 -3.52 -3.22 4.30
N VAL A 2 -2.66 -2.20 4.23
CA VAL A 2 -1.56 -2.12 3.26
C VAL A 2 -0.26 -2.26 4.03
N ALA A 3 0.60 -3.18 3.61
CA ALA A 3 1.86 -3.49 4.28
C ALA A 3 3.05 -3.36 3.31
N PRO A 4 3.77 -2.23 3.35
CA PRO A 4 5.01 -2.05 2.60
C PRO A 4 6.09 -3.02 3.04
N LYS A 5 6.83 -3.57 2.08
CA LYS A 5 7.95 -4.50 2.32
C LYS A 5 9.27 -3.75 2.44
N GLY A 6 9.30 -2.78 3.34
CA GLY A 6 10.48 -1.97 3.64
C GLY A 6 10.23 -0.99 4.78
N PRO A 7 11.29 -0.44 5.40
CA PRO A 7 11.14 0.54 6.46
C PRO A 7 10.58 1.87 5.92
N GLY A 8 9.91 2.64 6.79
CA GLY A 8 9.21 3.86 6.38
C GLY A 8 10.08 4.89 5.66
N HIS A 9 11.34 5.06 6.07
CA HIS A 9 12.26 5.98 5.39
C HIS A 9 12.60 5.54 3.95
N THR A 10 12.61 4.24 3.66
CA THR A 10 12.79 3.72 2.29
C THR A 10 11.55 3.99 1.44
N VAL A 11 10.36 3.89 2.01
CA VAL A 11 9.12 4.24 1.29
C VAL A 11 9.16 5.69 0.83
N ARG A 12 9.58 6.61 1.72
CA ARG A 12 9.69 8.03 1.36
C ARG A 12 10.78 8.30 0.31
N SER A 13 11.97 7.74 0.49
CA SER A 13 13.08 8.00 -0.44
C SER A 13 12.82 7.43 -1.84
N GLN A 14 12.21 6.24 -1.94
CA GLN A 14 11.83 5.66 -3.24
C GLN A 14 10.75 6.50 -3.93
N TYR A 15 9.75 7.00 -3.19
CA TYR A 15 8.72 7.88 -3.76
C TYR A 15 9.33 9.16 -4.34
N GLU A 16 10.25 9.80 -3.63
CA GLU A 16 10.94 11.01 -4.10
C GLU A 16 11.82 10.74 -5.34
N SER A 17 12.38 9.54 -5.46
CA SER A 17 13.15 9.13 -6.64
C SER A 17 12.29 8.62 -7.81
N GLY A 18 10.96 8.70 -7.74
CA GLY A 18 10.05 8.21 -8.78
C GLY A 18 9.91 6.68 -8.85
N ALA A 19 10.34 5.98 -7.80
CA ALA A 19 10.24 4.54 -7.63
C ALA A 19 9.22 4.18 -6.54
N GLY A 20 9.06 2.89 -6.25
CA GLY A 20 8.11 2.40 -5.25
C GLY A 20 8.64 1.22 -4.46
N VAL A 21 8.06 1.01 -3.27
CA VAL A 21 8.31 -0.18 -2.45
C VAL A 21 7.16 -1.17 -2.67
N PRO A 22 7.42 -2.46 -2.91
CA PRO A 22 6.36 -3.44 -3.06
C PRO A 22 5.53 -3.56 -1.77
N CYS A 23 4.22 -3.73 -1.93
CA CYS A 23 3.25 -3.75 -0.83
C CYS A 23 2.33 -4.96 -0.94
N LEU A 24 1.91 -5.49 0.22
CA LEU A 24 0.79 -6.44 0.29
C LEU A 24 -0.50 -5.72 0.67
N LEU A 25 -1.61 -6.18 0.09
CA LEU A 25 -2.95 -5.74 0.45
C LEU A 25 -3.74 -6.92 1.03
N ALA A 26 -4.39 -6.70 2.17
CA ALA A 26 -5.34 -7.63 2.75
C ALA A 26 -6.66 -6.94 3.11
N VAL A 27 -7.78 -7.55 2.72
CA VAL A 27 -9.14 -7.10 3.02
C VAL A 27 -9.79 -8.14 3.94
N HIS A 28 -9.98 -7.78 5.21
CA HIS A 28 -10.63 -8.65 6.18
C HIS A 28 -12.17 -8.52 6.15
N ARG A 29 -12.69 -7.31 5.92
CA ARG A 29 -14.12 -7.02 5.80
C ARG A 29 -14.35 -6.03 4.67
N ASN A 30 -15.37 -6.26 3.85
CA ASN A 30 -15.72 -5.40 2.71
C ASN A 30 -17.22 -5.07 2.66
N VAL A 31 -17.71 -4.26 3.61
CA VAL A 31 -19.14 -3.91 3.67
C VAL A 31 -19.57 -3.03 2.50
N SER A 32 -18.71 -2.11 2.09
CA SER A 32 -19.00 -1.15 1.02
C SER A 32 -18.85 -1.73 -0.38
N GLY A 33 -18.32 -2.95 -0.51
CA GLY A 33 -17.90 -3.53 -1.79
C GLY A 33 -16.58 -2.94 -2.35
N LYS A 34 -16.14 -1.78 -1.87
CA LYS A 34 -15.04 -0.99 -2.47
C LYS A 34 -13.68 -1.14 -1.77
N ALA A 35 -13.56 -2.00 -0.77
CA ALA A 35 -12.35 -2.05 0.07
C ALA A 35 -11.06 -2.40 -0.71
N LYS A 36 -11.17 -3.18 -1.78
CA LYS A 36 -10.02 -3.52 -2.62
C LYS A 36 -9.58 -2.32 -3.46
N ASP A 37 -10.51 -1.60 -4.06
CA ASP A 37 -10.23 -0.45 -4.92
C ASP A 37 -9.57 0.67 -4.11
N VAL A 38 -10.12 0.96 -2.92
CA VAL A 38 -9.53 1.92 -1.96
C VAL A 38 -8.14 1.47 -1.49
N GLY A 39 -7.88 0.16 -1.43
CA GLY A 39 -6.57 -0.36 -1.04
C GLY A 39 -5.52 -0.34 -2.16
N LEU A 40 -5.93 -0.12 -3.42
CA LEU A 40 -5.06 -0.08 -4.60
C LEU A 40 -4.91 1.32 -5.21
N SER A 41 -5.71 2.29 -4.76
CA SER A 41 -5.62 3.71 -5.15
C SER A 41 -4.46 4.41 -4.46
#